data_AF-A0A1V5YQU4-F1
#
_entry.id   AF-A0A1V5YQU4-F1
#
_cell.length_a   1.000
_cell.length_b   1.000
_cell.length_c   1.000
_cell.angle_alpha   90.00
_cell.angle_beta   90.00
_cell.angle_gamma   90.00
#
_symmetry.space_group_name_H-M   'P 1'
#
loop_
_entity.id
_entity.type
_entity.pdbx_description
1 polymer ?
#
loop_
_entity_poly.entity_id
_entity_poly.type
_entity_poly.pdbx_seq_one_letter_code
_entity_poly.pdbx_strand_id
1 'polypeptide(L)'
;MLYQNTLREIRENINTGVEYEIAMFYALLTIKPDEQALVMNAIHNRWDTEKVKEIISYTDTQQVVSALKQRGLSLVDVSFETQNDEVGPADVLMFVKEQNNIIGKIGLSIKYANTCTLNVTGRNFITDDQILQLRKLLPKYTSLYIQEMTKLYGDVNNWFRKRKPSKVTDAFIDLIRDEVIKNWKKVPNKTTLLSALFHSDTPIEFFVVAYTSKGYFLKTKPQTIDMRRADDVTVGKYQTSYVAFYLDGEMVGHMQVKFNNGFVEKCKKLKPDITHQGVNMSFGQPFSSWNFSVEE
;
A
#
# COMPACT_ATOMS: atom_id res chain seq x y z
N MET A 1 -0.54 27.32 7.16
CA MET A 1 0.11 28.27 6.23
C MET A 1 0.23 27.56 4.90
N LEU A 2 -0.59 27.93 3.93
CA LEU A 2 -0.65 27.20 2.68
C LEU A 2 0.48 27.61 1.72
N TYR A 3 1.46 26.72 1.50
CA TYR A 3 2.56 27.00 0.56
C TYR A 3 2.06 27.09 -0.88
N GLN A 4 2.64 27.97 -1.71
CA GLN A 4 2.19 28.16 -3.11
C GLN A 4 2.23 26.87 -3.95
N ASN A 5 3.21 25.98 -3.69
CA ASN A 5 3.31 24.70 -4.38
C ASN A 5 2.16 23.74 -4.03
N THR A 6 1.58 23.84 -2.84
CA THR A 6 0.47 22.99 -2.36
C THR A 6 -0.73 23.05 -3.30
N LEU A 7 -1.14 24.25 -3.71
CA LEU A 7 -2.30 24.39 -4.60
C LEU A 7 -2.04 23.83 -5.99
N ARG A 8 -0.79 23.93 -6.48
CA ARG A 8 -0.41 23.35 -7.76
C ARG A 8 -0.49 21.83 -7.68
N GLU A 9 0.09 21.24 -6.64
CA GLU A 9 0.06 19.81 -6.41
C GLU A 9 -1.36 19.27 -6.27
N ILE A 10 -2.21 19.94 -5.49
CA ILE A 10 -3.64 19.61 -5.39
C ILE A 10 -4.34 19.67 -6.75
N ARG A 11 -3.96 20.58 -7.67
CA ARG A 11 -4.59 20.62 -9.01
C ARG A 11 -4.08 19.55 -9.95
N GLU A 12 -2.77 19.28 -9.93
CA GLU A 12 -2.07 18.59 -11.01
C GLU A 12 -1.71 17.14 -10.68
N ASN A 13 -1.70 16.74 -9.40
CA ASN A 13 -1.30 15.40 -9.01
C ASN A 13 -2.36 14.37 -9.48
N ILE A 14 -1.90 13.43 -10.32
CA ILE A 14 -2.68 12.36 -10.95
C ILE A 14 -2.39 10.98 -10.35
N ASN A 15 -1.58 10.91 -9.30
CA ASN A 15 -1.28 9.65 -8.63
C ASN A 15 -2.57 9.04 -8.08
N THR A 16 -2.73 7.74 -8.28
CA THR A 16 -3.88 7.02 -7.73
C THR A 16 -3.82 7.05 -6.21
N GLY A 17 -4.87 7.52 -5.56
CA GLY A 17 -4.95 7.61 -4.10
C GLY A 17 -4.85 9.05 -3.57
N VAL A 18 -4.29 9.98 -4.35
CA VAL A 18 -4.12 11.37 -3.91
C VAL A 18 -5.44 12.05 -3.59
N GLU A 19 -6.54 11.61 -4.22
CA GLU A 19 -7.88 12.11 -3.93
C GLU A 19 -8.30 11.92 -2.46
N TYR A 20 -7.79 10.88 -1.79
CA TYR A 20 -8.03 10.61 -0.36
C TYR A 20 -7.15 11.49 0.53
N GLU A 21 -5.90 11.70 0.12
CA GLU A 21 -4.96 12.60 0.80
C GLU A 21 -5.51 14.04 0.82
N ILE A 22 -5.97 14.51 -0.34
CA ILE A 22 -6.58 15.84 -0.50
C ILE A 22 -7.84 15.97 0.36
N ALA A 23 -8.69 14.94 0.38
CA ALA A 23 -9.94 14.99 1.16
C ALA A 23 -9.69 15.10 2.66
N MET A 24 -8.76 14.32 3.22
CA MET A 24 -8.38 14.42 4.64
C MET A 24 -7.74 15.77 4.96
N PHE A 25 -6.82 16.25 4.12
CA PHE A 25 -6.21 17.57 4.29
C PHE A 25 -7.26 18.68 4.32
N TYR A 26 -8.17 18.68 3.33
CA TYR A 26 -9.27 19.63 3.26
C TYR A 26 -10.18 19.58 4.50
N ALA A 27 -10.54 18.37 4.95
CA ALA A 27 -11.41 18.18 6.11
C ALA A 27 -10.76 18.63 7.42
N LEU A 28 -9.42 18.55 7.54
CA LEU A 28 -8.69 19.06 8.70
C LEU A 28 -8.50 20.58 8.66
N LEU A 29 -8.49 21.20 7.48
CA LEU A 29 -8.35 22.65 7.31
C LEU A 29 -9.54 23.48 7.82
N THR A 30 -10.58 22.89 8.42
CA THR A 30 -11.69 23.64 9.04
C THR A 30 -11.22 24.64 10.10
N ILE A 31 -10.02 24.43 10.67
CA ILE A 31 -9.36 25.35 11.60
C ILE A 31 -8.80 26.62 10.93
N LYS A 32 -8.73 26.66 9.59
CA LYS A 32 -8.23 27.76 8.75
C LYS A 32 -9.18 27.99 7.56
N PRO A 33 -10.37 28.58 7.77
CA PRO A 33 -11.41 28.69 6.73
C PRO A 33 -10.95 29.35 5.43
N ASP A 34 -10.07 30.36 5.52
CA ASP A 34 -9.54 31.06 4.33
C ASP A 34 -8.64 30.13 3.48
N GLU A 35 -7.76 29.35 4.12
CA GLU A 35 -6.92 28.36 3.43
C GLU A 35 -7.79 27.22 2.87
N GLN A 36 -8.80 26.79 3.61
CA GLN A 36 -9.76 25.78 3.17
C GLN A 36 -10.51 26.21 1.90
N ALA A 37 -10.90 27.49 1.81
CA ALA A 37 -11.56 28.03 0.61
C ALA A 37 -10.64 28.00 -0.62
N LEU A 38 -9.36 28.35 -0.45
CA LEU A 38 -8.36 28.26 -1.51
C LEU A 38 -8.15 26.82 -1.99
N VAL A 39 -8.11 25.86 -1.07
CA VAL A 39 -8.00 24.43 -1.40
C VAL A 39 -9.24 23.94 -2.17
N MET A 40 -10.45 24.32 -1.75
CA MET A 40 -11.67 23.97 -2.49
C MET A 40 -11.64 24.54 -3.91
N ASN A 41 -11.14 25.76 -4.10
CA ASN A 41 -10.96 26.33 -5.43
C ASN A 41 -9.95 25.53 -6.27
N ALA A 42 -8.85 25.07 -5.68
CA ALA A 42 -7.93 24.16 -6.37
C ALA A 42 -8.61 22.82 -6.74
N ILE A 43 -9.41 22.24 -5.85
CA ILE A 43 -10.16 21.00 -6.11
C ILE A 43 -11.14 21.16 -7.27
N HIS A 44 -11.86 22.29 -7.36
CA HIS A 44 -12.78 22.58 -8.47
C HIS A 44 -12.11 22.57 -9.85
N ASN A 45 -10.81 22.81 -9.91
CA ASN A 45 -10.04 22.83 -11.15
C ASN A 45 -9.39 21.47 -11.48
N ARG A 46 -9.65 20.42 -10.69
CA ARG A 46 -9.17 19.06 -10.96
C ARG A 46 -10.06 18.34 -11.96
N TRP A 47 -9.47 17.40 -12.70
CA TRP A 47 -10.17 16.52 -13.63
C TRP A 47 -11.12 15.52 -12.94
N ASP A 48 -10.89 15.21 -11.66
CA ASP A 48 -11.65 14.28 -10.82
C ASP A 48 -12.40 14.99 -9.67
N THR A 49 -12.72 16.28 -9.81
CA THR A 49 -13.38 17.12 -8.78
C THR A 49 -14.53 16.43 -8.05
N GLU A 50 -15.47 15.81 -8.77
CA GLU A 50 -16.66 15.20 -8.17
C GLU A 50 -16.30 14.02 -7.28
N LYS A 51 -15.27 13.25 -7.65
CA LYS A 51 -14.76 12.14 -6.83
C LYS A 51 -14.13 12.66 -5.54
N VAL A 52 -13.32 13.72 -5.61
CA VAL A 52 -12.71 14.32 -4.42
C VAL A 52 -13.80 14.87 -3.48
N LYS A 53 -14.82 15.55 -4.02
CA LYS A 53 -15.97 16.04 -3.25
C LYS A 53 -16.78 14.93 -2.59
N GLU A 54 -17.01 13.83 -3.31
CA GLU A 54 -17.63 12.64 -2.75
C GLU A 54 -16.84 12.13 -1.54
N ILE A 55 -15.51 12.01 -1.66
CA ILE A 55 -14.63 11.56 -0.55
C ILE A 55 -14.69 12.53 0.63
N ILE A 56 -14.66 13.84 0.38
CA ILE A 56 -14.81 14.87 1.41
C ILE A 56 -16.12 14.69 2.18
N SER A 57 -17.23 14.38 1.49
CA SER A 57 -18.56 14.28 2.11
C SER A 57 -18.67 13.21 3.20
N TYR A 58 -17.81 12.17 3.16
CA TYR A 58 -17.76 11.12 4.18
C TYR A 58 -16.46 11.10 5.01
N THR A 59 -15.57 12.08 4.82
CA THR A 59 -14.33 12.19 5.60
C THR A 59 -14.59 12.95 6.90
N ASP A 60 -14.75 12.21 8.00
CA ASP A 60 -14.98 12.77 9.34
C ASP A 60 -13.68 12.90 10.16
N THR A 61 -13.27 14.10 10.55
CA THR A 61 -12.03 14.32 11.33
C THR A 61 -12.17 14.10 12.84
N GLN A 62 -13.36 13.77 13.36
CA GLN A 62 -13.59 13.62 14.80
C GLN A 62 -12.69 12.54 15.44
N GLN A 63 -12.40 11.44 14.75
CA GLN A 63 -11.50 10.40 15.27
C GLN A 63 -10.09 10.94 15.48
N VAL A 64 -9.57 11.69 14.50
CA VAL A 64 -8.24 12.33 14.58
C VAL A 64 -8.21 13.34 15.73
N VAL A 65 -9.20 14.23 15.80
CA VAL A 65 -9.29 15.24 16.87
C VAL A 65 -9.41 14.58 18.26
N SER A 66 -10.18 13.50 18.37
CA SER A 66 -10.34 12.75 19.63
C SER A 66 -9.03 12.09 20.06
N ALA A 67 -8.30 11.48 19.13
CA ALA A 67 -6.99 10.89 19.38
C ALA A 67 -5.97 11.93 19.89
N LEU A 68 -5.96 13.12 19.30
CA LEU A 68 -5.12 14.23 19.79
C LEU A 68 -5.51 14.66 21.21
N LYS A 69 -6.82 14.86 21.46
CA LYS A 69 -7.33 15.26 22.78
C LYS A 69 -7.00 14.25 23.88
N GLN A 70 -7.09 12.95 23.60
CA GLN A 70 -6.71 11.89 24.55
C GLN A 70 -5.23 11.99 24.97
N ARG A 71 -4.39 12.59 24.14
CA ARG A 71 -2.96 12.85 24.41
C ARG A 71 -2.70 14.23 25.00
N GLY A 72 -3.74 15.02 25.30
CA GLY A 72 -3.58 16.40 25.77
C GLY A 72 -3.11 17.37 24.67
N LEU A 73 -3.29 17.00 23.40
CA LEU A 73 -2.87 17.79 22.23
C LEU A 73 -4.05 18.48 21.57
N SER A 74 -3.81 19.67 21.01
CA SER A 74 -4.74 20.37 20.14
C SER A 74 -4.13 20.64 18.76
N LEU A 75 -4.94 20.53 17.70
CA LEU A 75 -4.53 20.83 16.34
C LEU A 75 -4.47 22.35 16.13
N VAL A 76 -3.38 22.84 15.52
CA VAL A 76 -3.12 24.28 15.31
C VAL A 76 -2.96 24.62 13.82
N ASP A 77 -2.36 23.73 13.05
CA ASP A 77 -2.17 23.90 11.61
C ASP A 77 -2.06 22.53 10.94
N VAL A 78 -2.19 22.50 9.62
CA VAL A 78 -1.95 21.32 8.79
C VAL A 78 -1.19 21.68 7.51
N SER A 79 -0.35 20.75 7.04
CA SER A 79 0.34 20.85 5.75
C SER A 79 0.10 19.61 4.92
N PHE A 80 0.10 19.78 3.61
CA PHE A 80 0.01 18.71 2.63
C PHE A 80 1.44 18.34 2.19
N GLU A 81 1.84 17.10 2.42
CA GLU A 81 3.23 16.64 2.33
C GLU A 81 3.37 15.37 1.48
N THR A 82 2.43 15.14 0.54
CA THR A 82 2.52 13.98 -0.36
C THR A 82 3.88 13.99 -1.07
N GLN A 83 4.55 12.84 -1.09
CA GLN A 83 5.89 12.67 -1.67
C GLN A 83 7.05 13.43 -0.99
N ASN A 84 6.89 13.87 0.27
CA ASN A 84 7.98 14.46 1.04
C ASN A 84 8.70 13.43 1.93
N ASP A 85 9.84 12.92 1.47
CA ASP A 85 10.64 11.93 2.21
C ASP A 85 11.17 12.46 3.56
N GLU A 86 11.28 13.78 3.75
CA GLU A 86 11.79 14.39 5.00
C GLU A 86 10.82 14.23 6.19
N VAL A 87 9.55 13.93 5.93
CA VAL A 87 8.52 13.69 6.96
C VAL A 87 8.13 12.22 7.06
N GLY A 88 8.90 11.33 6.42
CA GLY A 88 8.63 9.89 6.41
C GLY A 88 7.35 9.53 5.64
N PRO A 89 6.48 8.65 6.16
CA PRO A 89 5.32 8.15 5.42
C PRO A 89 4.11 9.10 5.44
N ALA A 90 4.26 10.33 5.92
CA ALA A 90 3.17 11.26 6.13
C ALA A 90 2.77 11.94 4.82
N ASP A 91 1.49 11.83 4.45
CA ASP A 91 0.90 12.54 3.31
C ASP A 91 0.29 13.89 3.77
N VAL A 92 -0.12 13.96 5.03
CA VAL A 92 -0.58 15.19 5.69
C VAL A 92 0.15 15.34 7.02
N LEU A 93 0.66 16.53 7.31
CA LEU A 93 1.35 16.83 8.57
C LEU A 93 0.45 17.69 9.46
N MET A 94 0.19 17.23 10.68
CA MET A 94 -0.52 17.99 11.71
C MET A 94 0.46 18.69 12.64
N PHE A 95 0.29 20.00 12.79
CA PHE A 95 0.98 20.79 13.81
C PHE A 95 0.10 20.85 15.05
N VAL A 96 0.63 20.35 16.15
CA VAL A 96 -0.12 20.16 17.39
C VAL A 96 0.52 20.94 18.53
N LYS A 97 -0.27 21.31 19.52
CA LYS A 97 0.20 22.06 20.69
C LYS A 97 -0.21 21.36 21.98
N GLU A 98 0.74 21.24 22.90
CA GLU A 98 0.46 20.85 24.28
C GLU A 98 -0.02 22.05 25.12
N GLN A 99 -0.68 21.78 26.24
CA GLN A 99 -1.15 22.80 27.18
C GLN A 99 -0.05 23.79 27.61
N ASN A 100 1.23 23.37 27.57
CA ASN A 100 2.41 24.16 27.96
C ASN A 100 3.18 24.83 26.80
N ASN A 101 2.52 25.06 25.64
CA ASN A 101 3.05 25.79 24.47
C ASN A 101 4.09 25.09 23.58
N ILE A 102 4.41 23.81 23.78
CA ILE A 102 5.28 23.08 22.84
C ILE A 102 4.49 22.76 21.57
N ILE A 103 5.06 23.10 20.41
CA ILE A 103 4.53 22.72 19.08
C ILE A 103 5.20 21.42 18.67
N GLY A 104 4.41 20.35 18.57
CA GLY A 104 4.80 19.06 18.02
C GLY A 104 4.30 18.87 16.59
N LYS A 105 4.75 17.79 15.95
CA LYS A 105 4.31 17.35 14.63
C LYS A 105 3.84 15.90 14.71
N ILE A 106 2.70 15.61 14.09
CA ILE A 106 2.21 14.23 13.90
C ILE A 106 1.81 14.08 12.43
N GLY A 107 2.39 13.09 11.75
CA GLY A 107 2.03 12.76 10.37
C GLY A 107 0.74 11.94 10.28
N LEU A 108 0.06 12.02 9.14
CA LEU A 108 -1.00 11.11 8.73
C LEU A 108 -0.58 10.43 7.44
N SER A 109 -0.38 9.11 7.49
CA SER A 109 -0.17 8.27 6.31
C SER A 109 -1.51 7.74 5.83
N ILE A 110 -1.95 8.17 4.65
CA ILE A 110 -3.29 7.99 4.11
C ILE A 110 -3.27 6.86 3.08
N LYS A 111 -4.02 5.80 3.35
CA LYS A 111 -4.10 4.59 2.52
C LYS A 111 -5.52 4.41 2.00
N TYR A 112 -5.64 4.01 0.75
CA TYR A 112 -6.92 3.71 0.11
C TYR A 112 -6.91 2.35 -0.60
N ALA A 113 -8.04 1.65 -0.52
CA ALA A 113 -8.30 0.35 -1.16
C ALA A 113 -7.43 -0.82 -0.68
N ASN A 114 -6.45 -0.59 0.18
CA ASN A 114 -5.67 -1.59 0.89
C ASN A 114 -5.05 -0.96 2.15
N THR A 115 -4.64 -1.81 3.09
CA THR A 115 -3.79 -1.41 4.23
C THR A 115 -2.32 -1.31 3.83
N CYS A 116 -2.01 -1.27 2.51
CA CYS A 116 -0.65 -1.35 2.00
C CYS A 116 0.11 -0.12 2.46
N THR A 117 1.04 -0.33 3.38
CA THR A 117 1.96 0.66 3.89
C THR A 117 3.02 0.98 2.83
N LEU A 118 3.58 -0.07 2.21
CA LEU A 118 4.66 0.04 1.24
C LEU A 118 4.55 -1.02 0.14
N ASN A 119 4.84 -0.61 -1.09
CA ASN A 119 5.06 -1.54 -2.20
C ASN A 119 6.54 -1.92 -2.29
N VAL A 120 6.85 -3.20 -2.12
CA VAL A 120 8.23 -3.70 -2.17
C VAL A 120 8.42 -4.69 -3.30
N THR A 121 9.63 -4.76 -3.84
CA THR A 121 9.93 -5.78 -4.84
C THR A 121 10.11 -7.14 -4.18
N GLY A 122 9.52 -8.18 -4.77
CA GLY A 122 9.70 -9.55 -4.30
C GLY A 122 11.16 -10.01 -4.32
N ARG A 123 11.99 -9.37 -5.15
CA ARG A 123 13.45 -9.57 -5.20
C ARG A 123 14.17 -9.28 -3.88
N ASN A 124 13.56 -8.51 -2.97
CA ASN A 124 14.14 -8.25 -1.65
C ASN A 124 14.08 -9.48 -0.73
N PHE A 125 13.25 -10.47 -1.05
CA PHE A 125 12.95 -11.61 -0.16
C PHE A 125 13.48 -12.95 -0.67
N ILE A 126 13.82 -13.04 -1.94
CA ILE A 126 14.32 -14.25 -2.60
C ILE A 126 15.50 -13.92 -3.51
N THR A 127 16.43 -14.86 -3.65
CA THR A 127 17.64 -14.68 -4.47
C THR A 127 17.33 -14.77 -5.97
N ASP A 128 18.22 -14.23 -6.80
CA ASP A 128 18.10 -14.34 -8.26
C ASP A 128 18.07 -15.80 -8.74
N ASP A 129 18.81 -16.70 -8.08
CA ASP A 129 18.78 -18.14 -8.36
C ASP A 129 17.40 -18.74 -8.07
N GLN A 130 16.80 -18.42 -6.92
CA GLN A 130 15.44 -18.86 -6.58
C GLN A 130 14.42 -18.33 -7.59
N ILE A 131 14.53 -17.05 -7.96
CA ILE A 131 13.70 -16.43 -9.00
C ILE A 131 13.85 -17.18 -10.33
N LEU A 132 15.06 -17.51 -10.73
CA LEU A 132 15.33 -18.23 -11.98
C LEU A 132 14.66 -19.62 -11.97
N GLN A 133 14.76 -20.36 -10.86
CA GLN A 133 14.12 -21.67 -10.74
C GLN A 133 12.59 -21.56 -10.76
N LEU A 134 12.00 -20.62 -10.04
CA LEU A 134 10.55 -20.39 -10.05
C LEU A 134 10.08 -19.96 -11.45
N ARG A 135 10.83 -19.12 -12.16
CA ARG A 135 10.52 -18.73 -13.55
C ARG A 135 10.52 -19.92 -14.52
N LYS A 136 11.37 -20.92 -14.32
CA LYS A 136 11.37 -22.15 -15.15
C LYS A 136 10.09 -22.96 -14.96
N LEU A 137 9.42 -22.85 -13.81
CA LEU A 137 8.14 -23.52 -13.54
C LEU A 137 6.94 -22.77 -14.13
N LEU A 138 7.09 -21.48 -14.41
CA LEU A 138 6.00 -20.62 -14.85
C LEU A 138 5.30 -21.12 -16.13
N PRO A 139 6.00 -21.59 -17.20
CA PRO A 139 5.34 -22.14 -18.38
C PRO A 139 4.40 -23.30 -18.06
N LYS A 140 4.86 -24.27 -17.23
CA LYS A 140 4.06 -25.42 -16.80
C LYS A 140 2.81 -24.96 -16.05
N TYR A 141 2.97 -24.09 -15.06
CA TYR A 141 1.85 -23.60 -14.27
C TYR A 141 0.90 -22.74 -15.08
N THR A 142 1.39 -22.00 -16.08
CA THR A 142 0.51 -21.24 -16.97
C THR A 142 -0.34 -22.16 -17.85
N SER A 143 0.22 -23.26 -18.36
CA SER A 143 -0.59 -24.27 -19.05
C SER A 143 -1.66 -24.86 -18.15
N LEU A 144 -1.32 -25.21 -16.90
CA LEU A 144 -2.29 -25.71 -15.91
C LEU A 144 -3.36 -24.68 -15.57
N TYR A 145 -2.99 -23.41 -15.43
CA TYR A 145 -3.92 -22.31 -15.17
C TYR A 145 -4.93 -22.17 -16.32
N ILE A 146 -4.46 -22.17 -17.57
CA ILE A 146 -5.34 -22.07 -18.75
C ILE A 146 -6.29 -23.27 -18.80
N GLN A 147 -5.81 -24.49 -18.54
CA GLN A 147 -6.65 -25.69 -18.46
C GLN A 147 -7.73 -25.57 -17.37
N GLU A 148 -7.35 -25.11 -16.17
CA GLU A 148 -8.29 -24.87 -15.07
C GLU A 148 -9.35 -23.83 -15.45
N MET A 149 -8.92 -22.69 -15.97
CA MET A 149 -9.83 -21.59 -16.32
C MET A 149 -10.77 -21.97 -17.45
N THR A 150 -10.28 -22.63 -18.51
CA THR A 150 -11.12 -23.09 -19.62
C THR A 150 -12.11 -24.17 -19.16
N LYS A 151 -11.71 -25.04 -18.22
CA LYS A 151 -12.60 -26.04 -17.63
C LYS A 151 -13.72 -25.39 -16.78
N LEU A 152 -13.39 -24.38 -15.97
CA LEU A 152 -14.33 -23.77 -15.04
C LEU A 152 -15.22 -22.70 -15.67
N TYR A 153 -14.69 -21.95 -16.65
CA TYR A 153 -15.33 -20.75 -17.18
C TYR A 153 -15.52 -20.77 -18.71
N GLY A 154 -15.06 -21.83 -19.38
CA GLY A 154 -15.23 -22.01 -20.83
C GLY A 154 -14.32 -21.10 -21.64
N ASP A 155 -14.92 -20.36 -22.58
CA ASP A 155 -14.20 -19.49 -23.51
C ASP A 155 -13.27 -18.49 -22.81
N VAL A 156 -12.12 -18.21 -23.42
CA VAL A 156 -11.08 -17.29 -22.94
C VAL A 156 -11.62 -15.93 -22.54
N ASN A 157 -12.64 -15.43 -23.24
CA ASN A 157 -13.26 -14.14 -22.93
C ASN A 157 -14.01 -14.13 -21.59
N ASN A 158 -14.30 -15.28 -20.98
CA ASN A 158 -15.01 -15.38 -19.71
C ASN A 158 -14.10 -15.28 -18.48
N TRP A 159 -12.79 -15.51 -18.65
CA TRP A 159 -11.84 -15.54 -17.55
C TRP A 159 -10.57 -14.72 -17.80
N PHE A 160 -10.16 -14.49 -19.04
CA PHE A 160 -8.97 -13.69 -19.31
C PHE A 160 -9.16 -12.26 -18.81
N ARG A 161 -8.23 -11.80 -17.96
CA ARG A 161 -8.26 -10.48 -17.30
C ARG A 161 -9.50 -10.21 -16.45
N LYS A 162 -10.38 -11.19 -16.28
CA LYS A 162 -11.49 -11.15 -15.33
C LYS A 162 -10.95 -11.78 -14.06
N ARG A 163 -10.97 -11.05 -12.94
CA ARG A 163 -10.48 -11.56 -11.65
C ARG A 163 -11.27 -12.83 -11.30
N LYS A 164 -10.65 -13.99 -11.47
CA LYS A 164 -11.26 -15.31 -11.21
C LYS A 164 -10.38 -16.08 -10.23
N PRO A 165 -10.97 -16.77 -9.25
CA PRO A 165 -10.21 -17.64 -8.36
C PRO A 165 -9.59 -18.80 -9.14
N SER A 166 -8.35 -19.16 -8.79
CA SER A 166 -7.57 -20.21 -9.43
C SER A 166 -6.70 -20.93 -8.42
N LYS A 167 -6.90 -22.24 -8.25
CA LYS A 167 -6.08 -23.06 -7.36
C LYS A 167 -4.66 -23.20 -7.89
N VAL A 168 -4.49 -23.14 -9.20
CA VAL A 168 -3.15 -23.19 -9.83
C VAL A 168 -2.36 -21.91 -9.52
N THR A 169 -3.02 -20.75 -9.53
CA THR A 169 -2.40 -19.48 -9.13
C THR A 169 -1.96 -19.53 -7.68
N ASP A 170 -2.86 -19.97 -6.78
CA ASP A 170 -2.55 -20.10 -5.34
C ASP A 170 -1.38 -21.08 -5.12
N ALA A 171 -1.38 -22.23 -5.80
CA ALA A 171 -0.30 -23.21 -5.70
C ALA A 171 1.06 -22.67 -6.17
N PHE A 172 1.09 -21.81 -7.21
CA PHE A 172 2.34 -21.18 -7.63
C PHE A 172 2.79 -20.10 -6.65
N ILE A 173 1.85 -19.31 -6.11
CA ILE A 173 2.14 -18.34 -5.05
C ILE A 173 2.75 -19.07 -3.85
N ASP A 174 2.25 -20.25 -3.49
CA ASP A 174 2.81 -21.07 -2.41
C ASP A 174 4.26 -21.44 -2.60
N LEU A 175 4.68 -21.80 -3.82
CA LEU A 175 6.09 -22.04 -4.11
C LEU A 175 6.95 -20.80 -3.84
N ILE A 176 6.44 -19.61 -4.18
CA ILE A 176 7.14 -18.35 -3.89
C ILE A 176 7.20 -18.14 -2.37
N ARG A 177 6.09 -18.34 -1.66
CA ARG A 177 6.02 -18.18 -0.19
C ARG A 177 6.99 -19.12 0.51
N ASP A 178 7.11 -20.36 0.04
CA ASP A 178 8.07 -21.34 0.56
C ASP A 178 9.53 -20.88 0.39
N GLU A 179 9.88 -20.33 -0.78
CA GLU A 179 11.23 -19.81 -1.01
C GLU A 179 11.51 -18.55 -0.17
N VAL A 180 10.52 -17.66 0.02
CA VAL A 180 10.65 -16.51 0.95
C VAL A 180 10.94 -17.00 2.37
N ILE A 181 10.14 -17.94 2.89
CA ILE A 181 10.30 -18.45 4.26
C ILE A 181 11.65 -19.14 4.43
N LYS A 182 12.05 -19.97 3.47
CA LYS A 182 13.34 -20.65 3.46
C LYS A 182 14.52 -19.67 3.39
N ASN A 183 14.38 -18.58 2.64
CA ASN A 183 15.43 -17.59 2.46
C ASN A 183 15.49 -16.55 3.57
N TRP A 184 14.45 -16.42 4.40
CA TRP A 184 14.32 -15.32 5.37
C TRP A 184 15.55 -15.12 6.27
N LYS A 185 16.16 -16.20 6.75
CA LYS A 185 17.38 -16.14 7.58
C LYS A 185 18.62 -15.66 6.83
N LYS A 186 18.57 -15.63 5.50
CA LYS A 186 19.68 -15.30 4.59
C LYS A 186 19.40 -14.04 3.76
N VAL A 187 18.28 -13.35 4.02
CA VAL A 187 17.96 -12.09 3.32
C VAL A 187 19.08 -11.07 3.61
N PRO A 188 19.77 -10.56 2.58
CA PRO A 188 20.80 -9.54 2.78
C PRO A 188 20.17 -8.25 3.28
N ASN A 189 20.86 -7.52 4.17
CA ASN A 189 20.41 -6.24 4.72
C ASN A 189 18.99 -6.28 5.32
N LYS A 190 18.66 -7.39 6.02
CA LYS A 190 17.35 -7.61 6.65
C LYS A 190 16.89 -6.41 7.48
N THR A 191 17.81 -5.80 8.24
CA THR A 191 17.53 -4.58 9.03
C THR A 191 17.08 -3.41 8.16
N THR A 192 17.77 -3.13 7.05
CA THR A 192 17.37 -2.06 6.12
C THR A 192 16.01 -2.33 5.49
N LEU A 193 15.76 -3.58 5.08
CA LEU A 193 14.47 -3.99 4.52
C LEU A 193 13.34 -3.80 5.54
N LEU A 194 13.52 -4.31 6.76
CA LEU A 194 12.55 -4.19 7.83
C LEU A 194 12.34 -2.73 8.27
N SER A 195 13.40 -1.92 8.33
CA SER A 195 13.28 -0.49 8.61
C SER A 195 12.37 0.20 7.60
N ALA A 196 12.57 -0.06 6.31
CA ALA A 196 11.72 0.49 5.26
C ALA A 196 10.27 0.01 5.35
N LEU A 197 10.05 -1.30 5.56
CA LEU A 197 8.71 -1.89 5.64
C LEU A 197 7.88 -1.33 6.80
N PHE A 198 8.49 -1.16 7.97
CA PHE A 198 7.84 -0.74 9.20
C PHE A 198 8.00 0.76 9.48
N HIS A 199 8.62 1.51 8.56
CA HIS A 199 8.97 2.92 8.74
C HIS A 199 9.68 3.19 10.09
N SER A 200 10.62 2.32 10.49
CA SER A 200 11.24 2.40 11.82
C SER A 200 12.08 3.66 12.03
N ASP A 201 12.62 4.22 10.95
CA ASP A 201 13.50 5.38 10.98
C ASP A 201 12.73 6.68 10.65
N THR A 202 11.40 6.66 10.78
CA THR A 202 10.59 7.85 10.53
C THR A 202 11.00 9.00 11.48
N PRO A 203 11.25 10.22 10.96
CA PRO A 203 11.73 11.33 11.77
C PRO A 203 10.64 11.95 12.65
N ILE A 204 9.37 11.63 12.39
CA ILE A 204 8.22 12.12 13.12
C ILE A 204 7.27 10.96 13.45
N GLU A 205 6.54 11.08 14.55
CA GLU A 205 5.44 10.18 14.82
C GLU A 205 4.36 10.33 13.73
N PHE A 206 3.70 9.23 13.37
CA PHE A 206 2.60 9.24 12.41
C PHE A 206 1.45 8.33 12.82
N PHE A 207 0.25 8.69 12.38
CA PHE A 207 -0.93 7.82 12.40
C PHE A 207 -1.18 7.28 10.99
N VAL A 208 -1.88 6.14 10.90
CA VAL A 208 -2.33 5.60 9.60
C VAL A 208 -3.83 5.80 9.47
N VAL A 209 -4.25 6.45 8.39
CA VAL A 209 -5.64 6.66 7.99
C VAL A 209 -5.93 5.67 6.86
N ALA A 210 -6.74 4.65 7.11
CA ALA A 210 -7.09 3.64 6.11
C ALA A 210 -8.55 3.82 5.64
N TYR A 211 -8.72 4.37 4.43
CA TYR A 211 -10.02 4.58 3.82
C TYR A 211 -10.68 3.28 3.36
N THR A 212 -12.00 3.23 3.54
CA THR A 212 -12.92 2.18 3.10
C THR A 212 -14.03 2.79 2.24
N SER A 213 -14.95 1.97 1.74
CA SER A 213 -16.10 2.46 0.98
C SER A 213 -17.14 3.24 1.80
N LYS A 214 -16.99 3.31 3.13
CA LYS A 214 -17.98 3.93 4.04
C LYS A 214 -17.38 4.92 5.06
N GLY A 215 -16.09 5.26 4.94
CA GLY A 215 -15.36 6.07 5.93
C GLY A 215 -13.90 5.65 6.01
N TYR A 216 -13.26 5.82 7.17
CA TYR A 216 -11.88 5.35 7.39
C TYR A 216 -11.68 4.83 8.82
N PHE A 217 -10.60 4.08 9.00
CA PHE A 217 -10.07 3.69 10.32
C PHE A 217 -8.80 4.46 10.63
N LEU A 218 -8.65 4.91 11.88
CA LEU A 218 -7.46 5.59 12.37
C LEU A 218 -6.63 4.67 13.26
N LYS A 219 -5.39 4.39 12.86
CA LYS A 219 -4.40 3.72 13.71
C LYS A 219 -3.46 4.78 14.30
N THR A 220 -3.57 5.03 15.59
CA THR A 220 -2.77 6.05 16.31
C THR A 220 -1.43 5.53 16.82
N LYS A 221 -1.23 4.22 16.76
CA LYS A 221 0.03 3.53 17.09
C LYS A 221 0.28 2.47 16.00
N PRO A 222 0.81 2.86 14.83
CA PRO A 222 1.21 1.86 13.85
C PRO A 222 2.26 0.95 14.48
N GLN A 223 2.14 -0.36 14.26
CA GLN A 223 3.17 -1.28 14.73
C GLN A 223 4.50 -0.98 14.03
N THR A 224 5.50 -0.67 14.85
CA THR A 224 6.90 -0.61 14.44
C THR A 224 7.63 -1.75 15.13
N ILE A 225 8.79 -2.12 14.59
CA ILE A 225 9.68 -3.09 15.23
C ILE A 225 11.00 -2.42 15.58
N ASP A 226 11.53 -2.76 16.76
CA ASP A 226 12.87 -2.36 17.14
C ASP A 226 13.87 -3.07 16.22
N MET A 227 14.65 -2.29 15.46
CA MET A 227 15.61 -2.82 14.49
C MET A 227 16.72 -3.67 15.11
N ARG A 228 16.99 -3.50 16.42
CA ARG A 228 17.91 -4.39 17.16
C ARG A 228 17.38 -5.83 17.23
N ARG A 229 16.08 -6.02 17.03
CA ARG A 229 15.37 -7.30 17.02
C ARG A 229 15.03 -7.79 15.62
N ALA A 230 15.63 -7.20 14.58
CA ALA A 230 15.41 -7.61 13.19
C ALA A 230 15.65 -9.12 12.96
N ASP A 231 16.59 -9.73 13.69
CA ASP A 231 16.88 -11.15 13.60
C ASP A 231 15.92 -12.06 14.36
N ASP A 232 15.15 -11.51 15.30
CA ASP A 232 14.09 -12.23 16.03
C ASP A 232 12.83 -12.38 15.17
N VAL A 233 12.66 -11.52 14.16
CA VAL A 233 11.50 -11.58 13.25
C VAL A 233 11.52 -12.92 12.54
N THR A 234 10.39 -13.63 12.58
CA THR A 234 10.16 -14.86 11.81
C THR A 234 9.11 -14.62 10.76
N VAL A 235 9.04 -15.49 9.75
CA VAL A 235 8.03 -15.40 8.69
C VAL A 235 7.31 -16.73 8.50
N GLY A 236 6.03 -16.64 8.15
CA GLY A 236 5.18 -17.81 7.93
C GLY A 236 4.16 -17.59 6.82
N LYS A 237 3.51 -18.66 6.38
CA LYS A 237 2.37 -18.56 5.45
C LYS A 237 1.16 -18.05 6.21
N TYR A 238 0.47 -17.05 5.64
CA TYR A 238 -0.80 -16.55 6.14
C TYR A 238 -1.82 -16.50 5.00
N GLN A 239 -3.02 -17.04 5.25
CA GLN A 239 -4.07 -17.20 4.24
C GLN A 239 -3.53 -17.79 2.91
N THR A 240 -4.14 -17.47 1.75
CA THR A 240 -3.77 -18.05 0.45
C THR A 240 -2.62 -17.32 -0.26
N SER A 241 -2.43 -16.02 -0.03
CA SER A 241 -1.46 -15.23 -0.81
C SER A 241 -0.44 -14.45 0.03
N TYR A 242 -0.44 -14.60 1.35
CA TYR A 242 0.37 -13.74 2.21
C TYR A 242 1.53 -14.47 2.87
N VAL A 243 2.61 -13.73 3.08
CA VAL A 243 3.69 -14.04 4.01
C VAL A 243 3.49 -13.13 5.22
N ALA A 244 3.29 -13.70 6.40
CA ALA A 244 3.19 -12.94 7.65
C ALA A 244 4.55 -12.86 8.33
N PHE A 245 4.80 -11.74 8.99
CA PHE A 245 5.98 -11.45 9.81
C PHE A 245 5.56 -11.50 11.27
N TYR A 246 6.34 -12.18 12.10
CA TYR A 246 6.05 -12.38 13.51
C TYR A 246 7.20 -11.93 14.39
N LEU A 247 6.89 -11.27 15.49
CA LEU A 247 7.82 -10.95 16.57
C LEU A 247 7.21 -11.43 17.88
N ASP A 248 7.94 -12.21 18.67
CA ASP A 248 7.42 -12.83 19.91
C ASP A 248 6.14 -13.67 19.73
N GLY A 249 5.95 -14.23 18.54
CA GLY A 249 4.76 -15.02 18.20
C GLY A 249 3.55 -14.19 17.75
N GLU A 250 3.60 -12.87 17.89
CA GLU A 250 2.54 -11.96 17.42
C GLU A 250 2.80 -11.53 15.98
N MET A 251 1.75 -11.50 15.17
CA MET A 251 1.84 -11.06 13.78
C MET A 251 2.00 -9.54 13.75
N VAL A 252 3.14 -9.06 13.26
CA VAL A 252 3.46 -7.63 13.22
C VAL A 252 3.24 -6.98 11.86
N GLY A 253 3.17 -7.80 10.82
CA GLY A 253 2.94 -7.33 9.46
C GLY A 253 2.69 -8.48 8.52
N HIS A 254 2.20 -8.19 7.32
CA HIS A 254 2.08 -9.17 6.27
C HIS A 254 2.36 -8.58 4.89
N MET A 255 2.75 -9.45 3.98
CA MET A 255 3.05 -9.11 2.59
C MET A 255 2.28 -10.00 1.64
N GLN A 256 1.53 -9.40 0.72
CA GLN A 256 0.81 -10.11 -0.33
C GLN A 256 1.72 -10.41 -1.52
N VAL A 257 2.01 -11.68 -1.74
CA VAL A 257 2.60 -12.17 -2.97
C VAL A 257 1.52 -12.22 -4.04
N LYS A 258 1.71 -11.50 -5.14
CA LYS A 258 0.68 -11.37 -6.18
C LYS A 258 1.24 -11.23 -7.59
N PHE A 259 0.38 -11.53 -8.56
CA PHE A 259 0.57 -11.22 -9.97
C PHE A 259 -0.18 -9.93 -10.31
N ASN A 260 0.52 -8.80 -10.40
CA ASN A 260 -0.11 -7.47 -10.51
C ASN A 260 -1.09 -7.34 -11.69
N ASN A 261 -0.82 -7.98 -12.82
CA ASN A 261 -1.66 -7.91 -14.02
C ASN A 261 -2.41 -9.22 -14.33
N GLY A 262 -2.39 -10.18 -13.40
CA GLY A 262 -2.93 -11.53 -13.56
C GLY A 262 -1.85 -12.58 -13.83
N PHE A 263 -2.20 -13.86 -13.63
CA PHE A 263 -1.32 -15.00 -13.88
C PHE A 263 -0.85 -15.08 -15.35
N VAL A 264 -1.73 -14.62 -16.24
CA VAL A 264 -1.45 -14.32 -17.66
C VAL A 264 -1.83 -12.88 -17.95
N GLU A 265 -1.04 -12.24 -18.80
CA GLU A 265 -1.17 -10.82 -19.13
C GLU A 265 -1.45 -10.62 -20.62
N LYS A 266 -1.93 -9.42 -20.99
CA LYS A 266 -2.04 -9.04 -22.40
C LYS A 266 -0.66 -9.00 -23.02
N CYS A 267 -0.46 -9.75 -24.10
CA CYS A 267 0.81 -9.71 -24.82
C CYS A 267 1.00 -8.35 -25.52
N LYS A 268 2.03 -7.62 -25.11
CA LYS A 268 2.54 -6.44 -25.84
C LYS A 268 3.81 -6.77 -26.65
N LYS A 269 4.34 -7.98 -26.49
CA LYS A 269 5.56 -8.44 -27.16
C LYS A 269 5.25 -8.87 -28.60
N LEU A 270 6.23 -8.73 -29.48
CA LEU A 270 6.15 -9.22 -30.87
C LEU A 270 5.91 -10.74 -30.94
N LYS A 271 6.55 -11.49 -30.04
CA LYS A 271 6.36 -12.93 -29.90
C LYS A 271 5.62 -13.21 -28.60
N PRO A 272 4.38 -13.74 -28.64
CA PRO A 272 3.64 -14.09 -27.45
C PRO A 272 4.31 -15.27 -26.73
N ASP A 273 4.17 -15.29 -25.41
CA ASP A 273 4.62 -16.45 -24.62
C ASP A 273 3.65 -17.62 -24.84
N ILE A 274 2.36 -17.32 -25.00
CA ILE A 274 1.27 -18.30 -25.23
C ILE A 274 0.22 -17.71 -26.19
N THR A 275 -0.37 -18.57 -27.02
CA THR A 275 -1.61 -18.27 -27.76
C THR A 275 -2.67 -19.31 -27.42
N HIS A 276 -3.85 -18.87 -26.95
CA HIS A 276 -4.97 -19.75 -26.61
C HIS A 276 -6.28 -19.17 -27.14
N GLN A 277 -7.05 -19.96 -27.91
CA GLN A 277 -8.31 -19.53 -28.53
C GLN A 277 -8.16 -18.18 -29.28
N GLY A 278 -7.06 -18.00 -30.02
CA GLY A 278 -6.76 -16.78 -30.78
C GLY A 278 -6.28 -15.58 -29.94
N VAL A 279 -6.23 -15.69 -28.61
CA VAL A 279 -5.75 -14.63 -27.72
C VAL A 279 -4.26 -14.81 -27.40
N ASN A 280 -3.48 -13.77 -27.70
CA ASN A 280 -2.05 -13.70 -27.41
C ASN A 280 -1.80 -13.22 -25.97
N MET A 281 -1.06 -14.01 -25.20
CA MET A 281 -0.81 -13.79 -23.78
C MET A 281 0.70 -13.76 -23.48
N SER A 282 1.04 -13.05 -22.41
CA SER A 282 2.35 -13.11 -21.78
C SER A 282 2.26 -13.74 -20.41
N PHE A 283 3.38 -14.30 -19.92
CA PHE A 283 3.45 -14.75 -18.54
C PHE A 283 3.30 -13.57 -17.57
N GLY A 284 2.56 -13.79 -16.48
CA GLY A 284 2.46 -12.82 -15.41
C GLY A 284 3.80 -12.57 -14.70
N GLN A 285 3.89 -11.42 -14.03
CA GLN A 285 5.11 -10.99 -13.33
C GLN A 285 4.99 -11.06 -11.79
N PRO A 286 5.23 -12.24 -11.18
CA PRO A 286 5.00 -12.43 -9.74
C PRO A 286 6.12 -11.88 -8.85
N PHE A 287 7.25 -11.40 -9.41
CA PHE A 287 8.40 -10.90 -8.64
C PHE A 287 8.55 -9.37 -8.71
N SER A 288 7.52 -8.68 -9.22
CA SER A 288 7.57 -7.26 -9.51
C SER A 288 7.37 -6.42 -8.24
N SER A 289 6.13 -6.18 -7.85
CA SER A 289 5.73 -5.36 -6.70
C SER A 289 4.71 -6.10 -5.85
N TRP A 290 4.99 -6.21 -4.55
CA TRP A 290 4.18 -6.85 -3.52
C TRP A 290 3.72 -5.81 -2.50
N ASN A 291 2.54 -6.02 -1.95
CA ASN A 291 1.94 -5.09 -0.99
C ASN A 291 2.32 -5.52 0.42
N PHE A 292 2.96 -4.65 1.19
CA PHE A 292 3.21 -4.86 2.61
C PHE A 292 2.27 -4.01 3.47
N SER A 293 1.76 -4.58 4.56
CA SER A 293 0.88 -3.93 5.53
C SER A 293 1.36 -4.22 6.95
N VAL A 294 1.27 -3.22 7.84
CA VAL A 294 1.52 -3.40 9.29
C VAL A 294 0.24 -3.80 10.02
N GLU A 295 0.36 -4.69 11.00
CA GLU A 295 -0.74 -5.19 11.83
C GLU A 295 -1.04 -4.27 13.03
N GLU A 296 -2.01 -4.69 13.85
CA GLU A 296 -2.47 -4.02 15.09
C GLU A 296 -1.83 -4.65 16.32
#